data_AF-E3GXQ5-F1
#
_entry.id   AF-E3GXQ5-F1
#
_cell.length_a   1.000
_cell.length_b   1.000
_cell.length_c   1.000
_cell.angle_alpha   90.00
_cell.angle_beta   90.00
_cell.angle_gamma   90.00
#
_symmetry.space_group_name_H-M   'P 1'
#
loop_
_entity.id
_entity.type
_entity.pdbx_description
1 polymer ?
#
loop_
_entity_poly.entity_id
_entity_poly.type
_entity_poly.pdbx_seq_one_letter_code
_entity_poly.pdbx_strand_id
1 'polypeptide(L)'
;MNFSLLFRMLILVIISVLFTNFILENNKIRNSIISLITPLTKFLRLPYPCVFSFVLCFFNSTAGKSALANFYKNKEINDIDVILTIVMSTFSTVLGEYLLTAQALITIAILGLKLGIIYLFLNLFSSFLQLLAGVVYIHKYQNTKTINIEEIPLIQKPKGNAIKRSIKILKKTIPTIIVTFFLINFLLEIGGYKYLNILFSPFLKFFGIPGMSAIVIIAQLIHFSAGYTTVATLFYSGTLTLKQALITLLLGSMAVITSIYLKYTFPMYIGLFGKFGIKVGIIDYMASIFSKFIMIFFLMFLL
;
A
#
# COMPACT_ATOMS: atom_id res chain seq x y z
N MET A 1 -22.96 6.25 -3.86
CA MET A 1 -22.46 5.61 -2.62
C MET A 1 -22.43 4.07 -2.65
N ASN A 2 -21.24 3.46 -2.53
CA ASN A 2 -21.06 2.00 -2.49
C ASN A 2 -20.98 1.47 -1.03
N PHE A 3 -22.14 1.24 -0.40
CA PHE A 3 -22.21 0.69 0.97
C PHE A 3 -21.55 -0.69 1.11
N SER A 4 -21.55 -1.49 0.04
CA SER A 4 -20.88 -2.79 -0.01
C SER A 4 -19.37 -2.70 0.25
N LEU A 5 -18.73 -1.59 -0.12
CA LEU A 5 -17.29 -1.38 0.03
C LEU A 5 -16.91 -0.96 1.45
N LEU A 6 -17.70 -0.08 2.08
CA LEU A 6 -17.51 0.26 3.49
C LEU A 6 -17.71 -0.97 4.38
N PHE A 7 -18.73 -1.78 4.09
CA PHE A 7 -18.99 -3.01 4.83
C PHE A 7 -17.82 -4.02 4.71
N ARG A 8 -17.34 -4.26 3.48
CA ARG A 8 -16.15 -5.11 3.24
C ARG A 8 -14.92 -4.58 3.99
N MET A 9 -14.68 -3.26 3.96
CA MET A 9 -13.55 -2.65 4.67
C MET A 9 -13.67 -2.85 6.19
N LEU A 10 -14.84 -2.57 6.77
CA LEU A 10 -15.06 -2.73 8.21
C LEU A 10 -14.86 -4.18 8.64
N ILE A 11 -15.40 -5.15 7.90
CA ILE A 11 -15.18 -6.57 8.15
C ILE A 11 -13.69 -6.91 8.10
N LEU A 12 -12.99 -6.48 7.05
CA LEU A 12 -11.55 -6.74 6.90
C LEU A 12 -10.75 -6.14 8.05
N VAL A 13 -11.07 -4.92 8.48
CA VAL A 13 -10.40 -4.27 9.63
C VAL A 13 -10.71 -5.03 10.93
N ILE A 14 -11.96 -5.46 11.15
CA ILE A 14 -12.35 -6.24 12.34
C ILE A 14 -11.59 -7.57 12.37
N ILE A 15 -11.64 -8.34 11.29
CA ILE A 15 -10.94 -9.64 11.16
C ILE A 15 -9.44 -9.44 11.33
N SER A 16 -8.86 -8.42 10.70
CA SER A 16 -7.44 -8.11 10.77
C SER A 16 -6.98 -7.79 12.19
N VAL A 17 -7.74 -6.97 12.91
CA VAL A 17 -7.42 -6.59 14.30
C VAL A 17 -7.55 -7.79 15.24
N LEU A 18 -8.58 -8.63 15.05
CA LEU A 18 -8.76 -9.86 15.82
C LEU A 18 -7.64 -10.86 15.55
N PHE A 19 -7.33 -11.12 14.28
CA PHE A 19 -6.28 -12.03 13.84
C PHE A 19 -4.91 -11.61 14.36
N THR A 20 -4.59 -10.32 14.28
CA THR A 20 -3.35 -9.75 14.83
C THR A 20 -3.25 -9.99 16.34
N ASN A 21 -4.31 -9.67 17.09
CA ASN A 21 -4.28 -9.84 18.55
C ASN A 21 -4.23 -11.32 18.96
N PHE A 22 -4.83 -12.23 18.17
CA PHE A 22 -4.76 -13.67 18.39
C PHE A 22 -3.34 -14.23 18.17
N ILE A 23 -2.67 -13.81 17.08
CA ILE A 23 -1.27 -14.16 16.84
C ILE A 23 -0.38 -13.69 17.99
N LEU A 24 -0.60 -12.47 18.49
CA LEU A 24 0.19 -11.90 19.59
C LEU A 24 -0.05 -12.60 20.94
N GLU A 25 -1.19 -13.24 21.14
CA GLU A 25 -1.54 -13.96 22.37
C GLU A 25 -0.99 -15.39 22.38
N ASN A 26 -0.78 -16.01 21.21
CA ASN A 26 -0.30 -17.38 21.09
C ASN A 26 1.24 -17.47 21.07
N ASN A 27 1.83 -17.89 22.19
CA ASN A 27 3.28 -17.95 22.39
C ASN A 27 4.03 -18.80 21.33
N LYS A 28 3.46 -19.92 20.87
CA LYS A 28 4.13 -20.81 19.91
C LYS A 28 4.22 -20.18 18.52
N ILE A 29 3.11 -19.59 18.06
CA ILE A 29 3.04 -18.89 16.77
C ILE A 29 3.94 -17.65 16.80
N ARG A 30 3.87 -16.88 17.90
CA ARG A 30 4.71 -15.70 18.12
C ARG A 30 6.20 -16.05 18.04
N ASN A 31 6.65 -17.09 18.73
CA ASN A 31 8.06 -17.47 18.76
C ASN A 31 8.57 -17.99 17.40
N SER A 32 7.75 -18.73 16.64
CA SER A 32 8.10 -19.10 15.26
C SER A 32 8.25 -17.88 14.34
N ILE A 33 7.34 -16.91 14.47
CA ILE A 33 7.41 -15.66 13.69
C ILE A 33 8.65 -14.86 14.08
N ILE A 34 9.00 -14.78 15.38
CA ILE A 34 10.22 -14.12 15.84
C ILE A 34 11.46 -14.71 15.17
N SER A 35 11.60 -16.04 15.12
CA SER A 35 12.74 -16.70 14.46
C SER A 35 12.84 -16.31 12.98
N LEU A 36 11.72 -16.29 12.26
CA LEU A 36 11.67 -15.91 10.84
C LEU A 36 11.98 -14.43 10.58
N ILE A 37 11.57 -13.56 11.51
CA ILE A 37 11.68 -12.10 11.38
C ILE A 37 13.05 -11.57 11.85
N THR A 38 13.74 -12.31 12.73
CA THR A 38 15.06 -11.92 13.27
C THR A 38 16.13 -11.62 12.20
N PRO A 39 16.28 -12.38 11.10
CA PRO A 39 17.22 -11.99 10.05
C PRO A 39 16.79 -10.69 9.34
N LEU A 40 15.48 -10.49 9.12
CA LEU A 40 14.93 -9.30 8.50
C LEU A 40 15.07 -8.05 9.39
N THR A 41 14.94 -8.17 10.71
CA THR A 41 15.17 -7.03 11.63
C THR A 41 16.61 -6.57 11.62
N LYS A 42 17.59 -7.48 11.54
CA LYS A 42 19.00 -7.12 11.39
C LYS A 42 19.26 -6.45 10.05
N PHE A 43 18.72 -7.01 8.97
CA PHE A 43 18.94 -6.47 7.61
C PHE A 43 18.30 -5.08 7.43
N LEU A 44 17.06 -4.90 7.88
CA LEU A 44 16.33 -3.64 7.75
C LEU A 44 16.71 -2.61 8.83
N ARG A 45 17.41 -3.04 9.88
CA ARG A 45 17.70 -2.26 11.11
C ARG A 45 16.44 -1.62 11.73
N LEU A 46 15.31 -2.31 11.63
CA LEU A 46 14.02 -1.88 12.18
C LEU A 46 13.69 -2.66 13.45
N PRO A 47 12.96 -2.05 14.40
CA PRO A 47 12.51 -2.73 15.60
C PRO A 47 11.52 -3.85 15.22
N TYR A 48 11.45 -4.89 16.06
CA TYR A 48 10.59 -6.05 15.81
C TYR A 48 9.13 -5.70 15.44
N PRO A 49 8.44 -4.77 16.14
CA PRO A 49 7.06 -4.40 15.80
C PRO A 49 6.89 -3.93 14.34
N CYS A 50 7.89 -3.21 13.82
CA CYS A 50 7.90 -2.70 12.45
C CYS A 50 8.06 -3.82 11.42
N VAL A 51 9.00 -4.74 11.66
CA VAL A 51 9.24 -5.85 10.73
C VAL A 51 8.10 -6.88 10.79
N PHE A 52 7.48 -7.08 11.96
CA PHE A 52 6.26 -7.87 12.09
C PHE A 52 5.13 -7.31 11.23
N SER A 53 4.88 -6.00 11.31
CA SER A 53 3.89 -5.34 10.45
C SER A 53 4.24 -5.43 8.97
N PHE A 54 5.52 -5.26 8.61
CA PHE A 54 6.01 -5.41 7.24
C PHE A 54 5.74 -6.81 6.68
N VAL A 55 6.01 -7.87 7.45
CA VAL A 55 5.75 -9.25 7.03
C VAL A 55 4.24 -9.53 6.97
N LEU A 56 3.45 -9.03 7.93
CA LEU A 56 2.00 -9.18 7.86
C LEU A 56 1.39 -8.49 6.63
N CYS A 57 1.96 -7.36 6.19
CA CYS A 57 1.56 -6.68 4.96
C CYS A 57 1.71 -7.53 3.70
N PHE A 58 2.56 -8.57 3.71
CA PHE A 58 2.70 -9.54 2.63
C PHE A 58 1.42 -10.37 2.48
N PHE A 59 0.88 -10.86 3.60
CA PHE A 59 -0.34 -11.65 3.58
C PHE A 59 -1.58 -10.77 3.43
N ASN A 60 -1.62 -9.66 4.17
CA ASN A 60 -2.73 -8.73 4.13
C ASN A 60 -2.29 -7.34 4.58
N SER A 61 -2.32 -6.38 3.65
CA SER A 61 -2.00 -4.97 3.88
C SER A 61 -2.77 -4.35 5.06
N THR A 62 -4.06 -4.66 5.18
CA THR A 62 -4.90 -4.17 6.28
C THR A 62 -4.45 -4.74 7.63
N ALA A 63 -4.10 -6.02 7.67
CA ALA A 63 -3.59 -6.66 8.87
C ALA A 63 -2.26 -6.04 9.33
N GLY A 64 -1.28 -5.94 8.44
CA GLY A 64 0.03 -5.39 8.80
C GLY A 64 -0.03 -3.93 9.28
N LYS A 65 -0.82 -3.07 8.61
CA LYS A 65 -0.99 -1.67 9.00
C LYS A 65 -1.81 -1.53 10.30
N SER A 66 -2.79 -2.39 10.53
CA SER A 66 -3.54 -2.42 11.80
C SER A 66 -2.67 -2.89 12.97
N ALA A 67 -1.78 -3.85 12.75
CA ALA A 67 -0.78 -4.29 13.72
C ALA A 67 0.18 -3.15 14.07
N LEU A 68 0.64 -2.40 13.05
CA LEU A 68 1.53 -1.28 13.25
C LEU A 68 0.87 -0.19 14.10
N ALA A 69 -0.40 0.10 13.81
CA ALA A 69 -1.19 1.06 14.58
C ALA A 69 -1.39 0.62 16.04
N ASN A 70 -1.46 -0.68 16.31
CA ASN A 70 -1.54 -1.20 17.68
C ASN A 70 -0.25 -0.91 18.45
N PHE A 71 0.91 -1.23 17.87
CA PHE A 71 2.21 -0.94 18.48
C PHE A 71 2.45 0.56 18.69
N TYR A 72 2.03 1.38 17.72
CA TYR A 72 2.10 2.84 17.83
C TYR A 72 1.21 3.37 18.97
N LYS A 73 -0.04 2.89 19.09
CA LYS A 73 -0.95 3.29 20.17
C LYS A 73 -0.46 2.87 21.56
N ASN A 74 0.30 1.78 21.63
CA ASN A 74 0.94 1.31 22.87
C ASN A 74 2.26 2.04 23.18
N LYS A 75 2.68 3.00 22.35
CA LYS A 75 3.96 3.73 22.46
C LYS A 75 5.20 2.83 22.38
N GLU A 76 5.09 1.70 21.67
CA GLU A 76 6.19 0.76 21.46
C GLU A 76 7.11 1.19 20.30
N ILE A 77 6.64 2.08 19.42
CA ILE A 77 7.34 2.57 18.23
C ILE A 77 7.12 4.08 18.04
N ASN A 78 8.08 4.75 17.42
CA ASN A 78 8.04 6.19 17.18
C ASN A 78 7.39 6.54 15.84
N ASP A 79 7.05 7.82 15.65
CA ASP A 79 6.48 8.37 14.40
C ASP A 79 7.33 8.03 13.16
N ILE A 80 8.65 8.18 13.25
CA ILE A 80 9.58 7.89 12.15
C ILE A 80 9.54 6.41 11.78
N ASP A 81 9.51 5.53 12.79
CA ASP A 81 9.44 4.07 12.58
C ASP A 81 8.14 3.71 11.86
N VAL A 82 7.02 4.34 12.22
CA VAL A 82 5.72 4.13 11.56
C VAL A 82 5.76 4.58 10.11
N ILE A 83 6.28 5.78 9.82
CA ILE A 83 6.36 6.32 8.46
C ILE A 83 7.20 5.40 7.58
N LEU A 84 8.41 5.06 8.03
CA LEU A 84 9.33 4.21 7.26
C LEU A 84 8.75 2.82 7.04
N THR A 85 8.14 2.22 8.08
CA THR A 85 7.51 0.91 7.95
C THR A 85 6.37 0.92 6.95
N ILE A 86 5.53 1.97 6.95
CA ILE A 86 4.42 2.08 6.00
C ILE A 86 4.94 2.21 4.57
N VAL A 87 5.89 3.11 4.32
CA VAL A 87 6.49 3.29 2.99
C VAL A 87 7.15 1.99 2.50
N MET A 88 7.92 1.34 3.36
CA MET A 88 8.59 0.07 3.02
C MET A 88 7.58 -1.06 2.80
N SER A 89 6.48 -1.09 3.57
CA SER A 89 5.46 -2.14 3.47
C SER A 89 4.74 -2.18 2.13
N THR A 90 4.82 -1.12 1.32
CA THR A 90 4.27 -1.11 -0.05
C THR A 90 4.87 -2.22 -0.91
N PHE A 91 6.18 -2.49 -0.78
CA PHE A 91 6.83 -3.62 -1.45
C PHE A 91 6.25 -4.95 -1.01
N SER A 92 6.16 -5.16 0.31
CA SER A 92 5.62 -6.39 0.89
C SER A 92 4.18 -6.63 0.41
N THR A 93 3.35 -5.59 0.41
CA THR A 93 1.97 -5.66 -0.10
C THR A 93 1.89 -5.97 -1.58
N VAL A 94 2.66 -5.31 -2.44
CA VAL A 94 2.63 -5.58 -3.89
C VAL A 94 3.14 -6.98 -4.21
N LEU A 95 4.23 -7.41 -3.54
CA LEU A 95 4.78 -8.75 -3.71
C LEU A 95 3.77 -9.82 -3.27
N GLY A 96 3.14 -9.62 -2.11
CA GLY A 96 2.09 -10.49 -1.61
C GLY A 96 0.87 -10.56 -2.52
N GLU A 97 0.43 -9.42 -3.05
CA GLU A 97 -0.66 -9.36 -4.01
C GLU A 97 -0.32 -10.17 -5.27
N TYR A 98 0.91 -10.09 -5.78
CA TYR A 98 1.30 -10.84 -6.98
C TYR A 98 1.45 -12.35 -6.77
N LEU A 99 1.92 -12.76 -5.59
CA LEU A 99 2.19 -14.18 -5.30
C LEU A 99 0.97 -14.91 -4.73
N LEU A 100 0.20 -14.24 -3.85
CA LEU A 100 -0.91 -14.86 -3.12
C LEU A 100 -2.26 -14.62 -3.78
N THR A 101 -2.42 -13.49 -4.44
CA THR A 101 -3.63 -13.23 -5.22
C THR A 101 -3.30 -13.49 -6.68
N ALA A 102 -4.22 -14.10 -7.42
CA ALA A 102 -4.01 -14.43 -8.84
C ALA A 102 -3.83 -13.19 -9.75
N GLN A 103 -3.60 -12.00 -9.18
CA GLN A 103 -3.37 -10.72 -9.85
C GLN A 103 -2.28 -10.81 -10.92
N ALA A 104 -1.15 -11.47 -10.62
CA ALA A 104 -0.07 -11.65 -11.60
C ALA A 104 -0.53 -12.50 -12.80
N LEU A 105 -1.21 -13.61 -12.52
CA LEU A 105 -1.77 -14.51 -13.54
C LEU A 105 -2.81 -13.81 -14.41
N ILE A 106 -3.73 -13.06 -13.80
CA ILE A 106 -4.77 -12.28 -14.50
C ILE A 106 -4.12 -11.21 -15.39
N THR A 107 -3.10 -10.53 -14.88
CA THR A 107 -2.37 -9.49 -15.63
C THR A 107 -1.68 -10.08 -16.85
N ILE A 108 -1.01 -11.23 -16.70
CA ILE A 108 -0.36 -11.95 -17.81
C ILE A 108 -1.41 -12.49 -18.79
N ALA A 109 -2.53 -12.99 -18.31
CA ALA A 109 -3.60 -13.51 -19.16
C ALA A 109 -4.22 -12.42 -20.05
N ILE A 110 -4.40 -11.20 -19.52
CA ILE A 110 -5.00 -10.09 -20.26
C ILE A 110 -3.99 -9.40 -21.19
N LEU A 111 -2.80 -9.07 -20.69
CA LEU A 111 -1.80 -8.31 -21.45
C LEU A 111 -0.96 -9.20 -22.38
N GLY A 112 -0.98 -10.52 -22.16
CA GLY A 112 -0.09 -11.50 -22.76
C GLY A 112 1.29 -11.52 -22.11
N LEU A 113 2.08 -12.52 -22.48
CA LEU A 113 3.29 -12.91 -21.75
C LEU A 113 4.37 -11.82 -21.74
N LYS A 114 4.70 -11.25 -22.90
CA LYS A 114 5.76 -10.23 -23.01
C LYS A 114 5.39 -8.93 -22.28
N LEU A 115 4.22 -8.37 -22.58
CA LEU A 115 3.77 -7.10 -21.95
C LEU A 115 3.48 -7.26 -20.47
N GLY A 116 2.79 -8.34 -20.08
CA GLY A 116 2.38 -8.59 -18.71
C GLY A 116 3.56 -8.77 -17.76
N ILE A 117 4.56 -9.57 -18.15
CA ILE A 117 5.76 -9.80 -17.31
C ILE A 117 6.54 -8.49 -17.12
N ILE A 118 6.77 -7.73 -18.20
CA ILE A 118 7.50 -6.47 -18.11
C ILE A 118 6.74 -5.49 -17.21
N TYR A 119 5.43 -5.35 -17.39
CA TYR A 119 4.62 -4.46 -16.55
C TYR A 119 4.62 -4.86 -15.07
N LEU A 120 4.46 -6.15 -14.75
CA LEU A 120 4.52 -6.65 -13.37
C LEU A 120 5.89 -6.38 -12.74
N PHE A 121 6.96 -6.63 -13.48
CA PHE A 121 8.31 -6.34 -13.04
C PHE A 121 8.50 -4.85 -12.75
N LEU A 122 8.06 -3.97 -13.65
CA LEU A 122 8.16 -2.52 -13.45
C LEU A 122 7.39 -2.04 -12.22
N ASN A 123 6.18 -2.55 -12.00
CA ASN A 123 5.39 -2.15 -10.83
C ASN A 123 5.97 -2.72 -9.53
N LEU A 124 6.48 -3.96 -9.54
CA LEU A 124 7.18 -4.54 -8.39
C LEU A 124 8.48 -3.78 -8.08
N PHE A 125 9.25 -3.45 -9.11
CA PHE A 125 10.50 -2.70 -8.99
C PHE A 125 10.24 -1.27 -8.49
N SER A 126 9.14 -0.64 -8.91
CA SER A 126 8.70 0.64 -8.34
C SER A 126 8.50 0.57 -6.82
N SER A 127 7.87 -0.49 -6.31
CA SER A 127 7.70 -0.64 -4.86
C SER A 127 9.01 -1.04 -4.17
N PHE A 128 9.88 -1.78 -4.85
CA PHE A 128 11.22 -2.09 -4.35
C PHE A 128 12.08 -0.83 -4.17
N LEU A 129 11.95 0.17 -5.04
CA LEU A 129 12.61 1.47 -4.86
C LEU A 129 12.17 2.16 -3.56
N GLN A 130 10.90 2.04 -3.15
CA GLN A 130 10.42 2.58 -1.87
C GLN A 130 11.03 1.84 -0.68
N LEU A 131 11.13 0.51 -0.76
CA LEU A 131 11.83 -0.29 0.24
C LEU A 131 13.29 0.15 0.37
N LEU A 132 14.01 0.26 -0.75
CA LEU A 132 15.40 0.71 -0.77
C LEU A 132 15.57 2.10 -0.19
N ALA A 133 14.73 3.06 -0.58
CA ALA A 133 14.77 4.41 -0.04
C ALA A 133 14.57 4.43 1.48
N GLY A 134 13.63 3.63 2.00
CA GLY A 134 13.43 3.47 3.44
C GLY A 134 14.64 2.87 4.14
N VAL A 135 15.22 1.79 3.61
CA VAL A 135 16.43 1.16 4.16
C VAL A 135 17.61 2.12 4.17
N VAL A 136 17.85 2.83 3.06
CA VAL A 136 18.94 3.82 2.96
C VAL A 136 18.73 4.96 3.96
N TYR A 137 17.50 5.43 4.14
CA TYR A 137 17.19 6.47 5.12
C TYR A 137 17.51 6.01 6.55
N ILE A 138 17.11 4.79 6.91
CA ILE A 138 17.39 4.19 8.23
C ILE A 138 18.90 4.11 8.45
N HIS A 139 19.63 3.57 7.49
CA HIS A 139 21.08 3.39 7.60
C HIS A 139 21.86 4.70 7.71
N LYS A 140 21.35 5.78 7.12
CA LYS A 140 22.06 7.07 7.05
C LYS A 140 21.69 8.02 8.19
N TYR A 141 20.44 8.05 8.61
CA TYR A 141 19.92 9.09 9.50
C TYR A 141 19.39 8.58 10.83
N GLN A 142 19.06 7.28 10.91
CA GLN A 142 18.61 6.71 12.16
C GLN A 142 19.84 6.16 12.88
N ASN A 143 20.27 6.82 13.95
CA ASN A 143 21.16 6.23 14.95
C ASN A 143 20.39 5.08 15.58
N THR A 144 20.42 3.93 14.93
CA THR A 144 19.77 2.72 15.39
C THR A 144 20.36 2.42 16.76
N LYS A 145 19.53 2.55 17.81
CA LYS A 145 19.78 1.82 19.06
C LYS A 145 20.16 0.42 18.61
N THR A 146 21.38 -0.01 18.95
CA THR A 146 21.84 -1.39 18.76
C THR A 146 20.71 -2.28 19.24
N ILE A 147 20.05 -2.97 18.30
CA ILE A 147 18.98 -3.89 18.65
C ILE A 147 19.71 -5.05 19.32
N ASN A 148 19.84 -5.01 20.65
CA ASN A 148 20.27 -6.16 21.42
C ASN A 148 19.24 -7.24 21.14
N ILE A 149 19.65 -8.24 20.35
CA ILE A 149 18.81 -9.38 19.97
C ILE A 149 18.40 -10.18 21.23
N GLU A 150 19.20 -10.08 22.30
CA GLU A 150 18.91 -10.60 23.64
C GLU A 150 17.80 -9.83 24.37
N GLU A 151 17.57 -8.56 24.00
CA GLU A 151 16.43 -7.73 24.41
C GLU A 151 15.41 -7.57 23.28
N ILE A 152 15.30 -8.51 22.32
CA ILE A 152 13.98 -8.71 21.71
C ILE A 152 13.13 -9.09 22.90
N PRO A 153 12.28 -8.19 23.46
CA PRO A 153 11.48 -8.60 24.57
C PRO A 153 10.70 -9.76 23.99
N LEU A 154 10.68 -10.91 24.66
CA LEU A 154 9.48 -11.73 24.65
C LEU A 154 8.37 -10.73 24.93
N ILE A 155 7.76 -10.16 23.87
CA ILE A 155 6.91 -8.95 23.94
C ILE A 155 6.07 -9.17 25.15
N GLN A 156 6.27 -8.33 26.18
CA GLN A 156 5.67 -8.57 27.49
C GLN A 156 4.24 -8.94 27.22
N LYS A 157 3.87 -10.17 27.58
CA LYS A 157 2.63 -10.80 27.13
C LYS A 157 1.56 -9.75 27.31
N PRO A 158 0.97 -9.25 26.22
CA PRO A 158 0.32 -7.97 26.31
C PRO A 158 -0.78 -8.12 27.37
N LYS A 159 -0.87 -7.19 28.34
CA LYS A 159 -1.72 -7.32 29.55
C LYS A 159 -3.21 -7.29 29.22
N GLY A 160 -3.90 -8.44 29.30
CA GLY A 160 -5.33 -8.63 28.99
C GLY A 160 -5.64 -9.47 27.74
N ASN A 161 -6.88 -9.96 27.62
CA ASN A 161 -7.32 -10.85 26.52
C ASN A 161 -7.25 -10.15 25.15
N ALA A 162 -6.89 -10.89 24.09
CA ALA A 162 -6.86 -10.38 22.71
C ALA A 162 -8.17 -9.70 22.27
N ILE A 163 -9.30 -10.25 22.70
CA ILE A 163 -10.64 -9.74 22.39
C ILE A 163 -10.85 -8.33 22.97
N LYS A 164 -10.46 -8.10 24.24
CA LYS A 164 -10.62 -6.79 24.90
C LYS A 164 -9.80 -5.71 24.20
N ARG A 165 -8.58 -6.03 23.75
CA ARG A 165 -7.76 -5.11 22.95
C ARG A 165 -8.37 -4.81 21.60
N SER A 166 -8.80 -5.85 20.91
CA SER A 166 -9.44 -5.72 19.60
C SER A 166 -10.62 -4.77 19.71
N ILE A 167 -11.50 -4.96 20.70
CA ILE A 167 -12.64 -4.08 20.96
C ILE A 167 -12.20 -2.64 21.24
N LYS A 168 -11.18 -2.41 22.08
CA LYS A 168 -10.68 -1.06 22.39
C LYS A 168 -10.18 -0.32 21.13
N ILE A 169 -9.48 -1.03 20.25
CA ILE A 169 -8.97 -0.48 18.99
C ILE A 169 -10.13 -0.21 18.03
N LEU A 170 -11.02 -1.19 17.85
CA LEU A 170 -12.16 -1.09 16.94
C LEU A 170 -13.12 0.03 17.36
N LYS A 171 -13.37 0.23 18.66
CA LYS A 171 -14.22 1.31 19.18
C LYS A 171 -13.70 2.71 18.80
N LYS A 172 -12.39 2.88 18.62
CA LYS A 172 -11.78 4.14 18.16
C LYS A 172 -11.64 4.22 16.63
N THR A 173 -11.39 3.08 16.00
CA THR A 173 -11.05 2.99 14.57
C THR A 173 -12.30 2.99 13.68
N ILE A 174 -13.33 2.22 14.04
CA ILE A 174 -14.57 2.07 13.25
C ILE A 174 -15.29 3.40 13.06
N PRO A 175 -15.60 4.20 14.11
CA PRO A 175 -16.31 5.46 13.93
C PRO A 175 -15.53 6.42 13.03
N THR A 176 -14.21 6.49 13.21
CA THR A 176 -13.32 7.35 12.42
C THR A 176 -13.31 6.94 10.95
N ILE A 177 -13.24 5.63 10.65
CA ILE A 177 -13.31 5.11 9.28
C ILE A 177 -14.66 5.46 8.65
N ILE A 178 -15.77 5.25 9.36
CA ILE A 178 -17.12 5.56 8.86
C ILE A 178 -17.22 7.05 8.53
N VAL A 179 -16.96 7.92 9.51
CA VAL A 179 -17.06 9.39 9.32
C VAL A 179 -16.18 9.85 8.16
N THR A 180 -14.92 9.41 8.11
CA THR A 180 -13.99 9.85 7.08
C THR A 180 -14.35 9.32 5.68
N PHE A 181 -14.85 8.09 5.58
CA PHE A 181 -15.34 7.52 4.33
C PHE A 181 -16.55 8.28 3.78
N PHE A 182 -17.52 8.60 4.64
CA PHE A 182 -18.67 9.41 4.25
C PHE A 182 -18.24 10.82 3.82
N LEU A 183 -17.36 11.46 4.59
CA LEU A 183 -16.89 12.82 4.31
C LEU A 183 -16.17 12.90 2.97
N ILE A 184 -15.27 11.96 2.68
CA ILE A 184 -14.55 11.92 1.41
C ILE A 184 -15.47 11.58 0.24
N ASN A 185 -16.38 10.61 0.39
CA ASN A 185 -17.32 10.30 -0.69
C ASN A 185 -18.29 11.45 -0.97
N PHE A 186 -18.79 12.13 0.07
CA PHE A 186 -19.61 13.33 -0.08
C PHE A 186 -18.86 14.43 -0.83
N LEU A 187 -17.58 14.65 -0.48
CA LEU A 187 -16.71 15.61 -1.17
C LEU A 187 -16.51 15.27 -2.65
N LEU A 188 -16.40 13.98 -2.97
CA LEU A 188 -16.30 13.51 -4.36
C LEU A 188 -17.64 13.69 -5.10
N GLU A 189 -18.78 13.35 -4.49
CA GLU A 189 -20.13 13.43 -5.10
C GLU A 189 -20.57 14.88 -5.42
N ILE A 190 -20.15 15.89 -4.65
CA ILE A 190 -20.48 17.32 -4.91
C ILE A 190 -19.65 17.93 -6.05
N GLY A 191 -18.81 17.14 -6.71
CA GLY A 191 -17.98 17.61 -7.82
C GLY A 191 -16.49 17.67 -7.50
N GLY A 192 -16.03 17.02 -6.42
CA GLY A 192 -14.61 16.77 -6.18
C GLY A 192 -13.92 16.08 -7.36
N TYR A 193 -14.66 15.35 -8.20
CA TYR A 193 -14.16 14.81 -9.47
C TYR A 193 -13.65 15.89 -10.44
N LYS A 194 -14.25 17.10 -10.45
CA LYS A 194 -13.74 18.23 -11.25
C LYS A 194 -12.39 18.72 -10.73
N TYR A 195 -12.21 18.79 -9.40
CA TYR A 195 -10.94 19.16 -8.78
C TYR A 195 -9.86 18.10 -9.00
N LEU A 196 -10.21 16.81 -9.00
CA LEU A 196 -9.30 15.74 -9.41
C LEU A 196 -8.89 15.92 -10.87
N ASN A 197 -9.84 16.13 -11.78
CA ASN A 197 -9.52 16.39 -13.19
C ASN A 197 -8.63 17.62 -13.37
N ILE A 198 -8.85 18.71 -12.63
CA ILE A 198 -8.00 19.92 -12.70
C ILE A 198 -6.60 19.66 -12.14
N LEU A 199 -6.46 18.92 -11.04
CA LEU A 199 -5.17 18.51 -10.47
C LEU A 199 -4.36 17.58 -11.39
N PHE A 200 -5.04 16.67 -12.11
CA PHE A 200 -4.40 15.69 -12.99
C PHE A 200 -4.28 16.16 -14.45
N SER A 201 -5.04 17.19 -14.87
CA SER A 201 -4.96 17.74 -16.23
C SER A 201 -3.57 18.26 -16.65
N PRO A 202 -2.75 18.90 -15.79
CA PRO A 202 -1.42 19.34 -16.15
C PRO A 202 -0.49 18.14 -16.32
N PHE A 203 -0.64 17.09 -15.50
CA PHE A 203 0.10 15.84 -15.64
C PHE A 203 -0.25 15.11 -16.94
N LEU A 204 -1.54 15.03 -17.29
CA LEU A 204 -2.00 14.41 -18.53
C LEU A 204 -1.47 15.14 -19.78
N LYS A 205 -1.38 16.48 -19.72
CA LYS A 205 -0.81 17.31 -20.79
C LYS A 205 0.73 17.25 -20.84
N PHE A 206 1.39 17.27 -19.68
CA PHE A 206 2.86 17.24 -19.57
C PHE A 206 3.45 15.94 -20.12
N PHE A 207 2.74 14.82 -19.98
CA PHE A 207 3.17 13.53 -20.53
C PHE A 207 2.84 13.31 -22.03
N GLY A 208 2.27 14.31 -22.73
CA GLY A 208 2.10 14.27 -24.19
C GLY A 208 1.33 13.05 -24.69
N ILE A 209 0.28 12.64 -23.96
CA ILE A 209 -0.39 11.37 -24.21
C ILE A 209 -1.25 11.48 -25.49
N PRO A 210 -1.07 10.58 -26.49
CA PRO A 210 -1.98 10.48 -27.63
C PRO A 210 -3.42 10.33 -27.13
N GLY A 211 -4.41 10.93 -27.79
CA GLY A 211 -5.81 10.93 -27.33
C GLY A 211 -6.40 9.54 -26.99
N MET A 212 -5.76 8.45 -27.45
CA MET A 212 -6.12 7.05 -27.20
C MET A 212 -5.73 6.53 -25.82
N SER A 213 -4.64 7.01 -25.18
CA SER A 213 -4.24 6.50 -23.85
C SER A 213 -5.00 7.12 -22.68
N ALA A 214 -5.74 8.21 -22.92
CA ALA A 214 -6.71 8.75 -21.96
C ALA A 214 -7.88 7.79 -21.72
N ILE A 215 -8.35 7.10 -22.76
CA ILE A 215 -9.43 6.10 -22.68
C ILE A 215 -9.01 4.94 -21.78
N VAL A 216 -7.76 4.49 -21.92
CA VAL A 216 -7.19 3.45 -21.06
C VAL A 216 -7.16 3.88 -19.59
N ILE A 217 -6.70 5.09 -19.29
CA ILE A 217 -6.62 5.58 -17.91
C ILE A 217 -8.01 5.64 -17.27
N ILE A 218 -9.01 6.11 -18.03
CA ILE A 218 -10.41 6.13 -17.59
C ILE A 218 -10.93 4.70 -17.37
N ALA A 219 -10.65 3.77 -18.29
CA ALA A 219 -11.05 2.38 -18.16
C ALA A 219 -10.40 1.72 -16.92
N GLN A 220 -9.12 2.00 -16.66
CA GLN A 220 -8.40 1.47 -15.51
C GLN A 220 -8.91 2.04 -14.17
N LEU A 221 -9.36 3.31 -14.17
CA LEU A 221 -10.03 3.94 -13.03
C LEU A 221 -11.38 3.30 -12.68
N ILE A 222 -12.11 2.81 -13.69
CA ILE A 222 -13.35 2.04 -13.49
C ILE A 222 -13.00 0.67 -12.91
N HIS A 223 -12.11 -0.05 -13.58
CA HIS A 223 -11.61 -1.34 -13.11
C HIS A 223 -10.25 -1.67 -13.75
N PHE A 224 -9.32 -2.18 -12.95
CA PHE A 224 -7.96 -2.47 -13.45
C PHE A 224 -7.96 -3.42 -14.66
N SER A 225 -8.85 -4.43 -14.66
CA SER A 225 -8.97 -5.37 -15.78
C SER A 225 -9.46 -4.70 -17.07
N ALA A 226 -10.38 -3.74 -16.98
CA ALA A 226 -10.88 -3.00 -18.13
C ALA A 226 -9.79 -2.10 -18.74
N GLY A 227 -8.94 -1.50 -17.90
CA GLY A 227 -7.74 -0.81 -18.37
C GLY A 227 -6.78 -1.73 -19.10
N TYR A 228 -6.48 -2.91 -18.52
CA TYR A 228 -5.56 -3.87 -19.11
C TYR A 228 -6.06 -4.43 -20.44
N THR A 229 -7.35 -4.76 -20.56
CA THR A 229 -7.92 -5.23 -21.82
C THR A 229 -7.83 -4.17 -22.91
N THR A 230 -8.09 -2.91 -22.57
CA THR A 230 -7.99 -1.79 -23.52
C THR A 230 -6.55 -1.55 -23.99
N VAL A 231 -5.55 -1.69 -23.11
CA VAL A 231 -4.14 -1.62 -23.53
C VAL A 231 -3.77 -2.80 -24.41
N ALA A 232 -4.20 -4.01 -24.03
CA ALA A 232 -3.90 -5.21 -24.78
C ALA A 232 -4.43 -5.10 -26.21
N THR A 233 -5.70 -4.69 -26.39
CA THR A 233 -6.29 -4.53 -27.72
C THR A 233 -5.53 -3.52 -28.57
N LEU A 234 -5.20 -2.36 -28.02
CA LEU A 234 -4.46 -1.30 -28.73
C LEU A 234 -3.01 -1.69 -29.04
N PHE A 235 -2.39 -2.52 -28.21
CA PHE A 235 -1.04 -3.03 -28.46
C PHE A 235 -1.04 -4.10 -29.56
N TYR A 236 -1.95 -5.07 -29.48
CA TYR A 236 -2.03 -6.15 -30.48
C TYR A 236 -2.56 -5.68 -31.83
N SER A 237 -3.32 -4.59 -31.87
CA SER A 237 -3.70 -3.92 -33.13
C SER A 237 -2.56 -3.12 -33.76
N GLY A 238 -1.37 -3.07 -33.13
CA GLY A 238 -0.22 -2.29 -33.60
C GLY A 238 -0.37 -0.78 -33.40
N THR A 239 -1.43 -0.32 -32.73
CA THR A 239 -1.71 1.10 -32.49
C THR A 239 -0.80 1.69 -31.42
N LEU A 240 -0.45 0.89 -30.41
CA LEU A 240 0.52 1.25 -29.38
C LEU A 240 1.79 0.42 -29.51
N THR A 241 2.94 1.09 -29.45
CA THR A 241 4.23 0.42 -29.26
C THR A 241 4.34 -0.13 -27.84
N LEU A 242 5.27 -1.07 -27.61
CA LEU A 242 5.51 -1.68 -26.29
C LEU A 242 5.81 -0.61 -25.23
N LYS A 243 6.66 0.37 -25.57
CA LYS A 243 7.01 1.49 -24.70
C LYS A 243 5.78 2.32 -24.33
N GLN A 244 4.95 2.68 -25.31
CA GLN A 244 3.73 3.48 -25.07
C GLN A 244 2.69 2.72 -24.24
N ALA A 245 2.53 1.42 -24.48
CA ALA A 245 1.63 0.56 -23.70
C ALA A 245 2.05 0.50 -22.21
N LEU A 246 3.33 0.31 -21.93
CA LEU A 246 3.86 0.27 -20.56
C LEU A 246 3.73 1.61 -19.84
N ILE A 247 4.06 2.73 -20.50
CA ILE A 247 3.90 4.08 -19.95
C ILE A 247 2.42 4.33 -19.63
N THR A 248 1.52 3.94 -20.53
CA THR A 248 0.07 4.08 -20.32
C THR A 248 -0.41 3.28 -19.11
N LEU A 249 0.02 2.03 -18.96
CA LEU A 249 -0.34 1.19 -17.80
C LEU A 249 0.19 1.77 -16.48
N LEU A 250 1.42 2.29 -16.47
CA LEU A 250 1.98 2.94 -15.28
C LEU A 250 1.21 4.21 -14.92
N LEU A 251 0.86 5.06 -15.89
CA LEU A 251 0.05 6.25 -15.68
C LEU A 251 -1.36 5.90 -15.17
N GLY A 252 -2.03 4.92 -15.78
CA GLY A 252 -3.32 4.45 -15.31
C GLY A 252 -3.24 3.87 -13.90
N SER A 253 -2.15 3.17 -13.57
CA SER A 253 -1.91 2.68 -12.20
C SER A 253 -1.68 3.80 -11.19
N MET A 254 -1.09 4.94 -11.56
CA MET A 254 -0.99 6.13 -10.69
C MET A 254 -2.36 6.74 -10.41
N ALA A 255 -3.23 6.80 -11.43
CA ALA A 255 -4.60 7.29 -11.30
C ALA A 255 -5.41 6.38 -10.36
N VAL A 256 -5.30 5.06 -10.53
CA VAL A 256 -5.92 4.06 -9.66
C VAL A 256 -5.42 4.18 -8.23
N ILE A 257 -4.11 4.28 -8.01
CA ILE A 257 -3.52 4.50 -6.68
C ILE A 257 -4.12 5.74 -6.05
N THR A 258 -4.17 6.86 -6.76
CA THR A 258 -4.75 8.09 -6.23
C THR A 258 -6.20 7.88 -5.79
N SER A 259 -7.01 7.22 -6.63
CA SER A 259 -8.40 6.92 -6.27
C SER A 259 -8.50 6.06 -5.01
N ILE A 260 -7.63 5.06 -4.87
CA ILE A 260 -7.57 4.19 -3.70
C ILE A 260 -7.15 4.98 -2.46
N TYR A 261 -6.15 5.85 -2.58
CA TYR A 261 -5.68 6.64 -1.44
C TYR A 261 -6.75 7.56 -0.89
N LEU A 262 -7.45 8.27 -1.78
CA LEU A 262 -8.54 9.16 -1.41
C LEU A 262 -9.70 8.36 -0.79
N LYS A 263 -10.22 7.36 -1.48
CA LYS A 263 -11.42 6.64 -1.05
C LYS A 263 -11.20 5.75 0.17
N TYR A 264 -9.97 5.23 0.37
CA TYR A 264 -9.72 4.15 1.32
C TYR A 264 -8.50 4.38 2.21
N THR A 265 -7.32 4.61 1.63
CA THR A 265 -6.07 4.63 2.43
C THR A 265 -6.03 5.79 3.42
N PHE A 266 -6.43 7.01 3.02
CA PHE A 266 -6.52 8.15 3.93
C PHE A 266 -7.53 7.92 5.06
N PRO A 267 -8.80 7.55 4.80
CA PRO A 267 -9.74 7.22 5.87
C PRO A 267 -9.21 6.15 6.83
N MET A 268 -8.58 5.11 6.27
CA MET A 268 -7.98 4.04 7.05
C MET A 268 -6.85 4.56 7.94
N TYR A 269 -5.91 5.33 7.41
CA TYR A 269 -4.78 5.85 8.18
C TYR A 269 -5.23 6.82 9.25
N ILE A 270 -6.22 7.67 8.95
CA ILE A 270 -6.83 8.57 9.95
C ILE A 270 -7.51 7.75 11.04
N GLY A 271 -8.22 6.66 10.69
CA GLY A 271 -8.81 5.76 11.68
C GLY A 271 -7.79 5.03 12.55
N LEU A 272 -6.68 4.60 11.94
CA LEU A 272 -5.63 3.84 12.61
C LEU A 272 -4.74 4.74 13.48
N PHE A 273 -4.30 5.89 12.98
CA PHE A 273 -3.27 6.74 13.57
C PHE A 273 -3.78 8.12 14.05
N GLY A 274 -5.05 8.45 13.84
CA GLY A 274 -5.61 9.77 14.16
C GLY A 274 -5.06 10.87 13.27
N LYS A 275 -4.79 12.07 13.83
CA LYS A 275 -4.23 13.22 13.08
C LYS A 275 -2.90 12.88 12.40
N PHE A 276 -2.07 12.04 13.03
CA PHE A 276 -0.81 11.56 12.45
C PHE A 276 -1.02 10.77 11.16
N GLY A 277 -2.16 10.09 11.02
CA GLY A 277 -2.52 9.32 9.83
C GLY A 277 -2.57 10.14 8.54
N ILE A 278 -2.89 11.43 8.62
CA ILE A 278 -2.86 12.33 7.45
C ILE A 278 -1.43 12.49 6.95
N LYS A 279 -0.50 12.83 7.87
CA LYS A 279 0.92 13.03 7.55
C LYS A 279 1.52 11.75 6.95
N VAL A 280 1.27 10.62 7.60
CA VAL A 280 1.72 9.29 7.13
C VAL A 280 1.16 8.99 5.73
N GLY A 281 -0.13 9.25 5.51
CA GLY A 281 -0.78 8.98 4.22
C GLY A 281 -0.24 9.83 3.09
N ILE A 282 0.08 11.10 3.35
CA ILE A 282 0.68 12.00 2.35
C ILE A 282 2.08 11.52 1.98
N ILE A 283 2.92 11.18 2.97
CA ILE A 283 4.29 10.70 2.71
C ILE A 283 4.27 9.40 1.90
N ASP A 284 3.43 8.45 2.30
CA ASP A 284 3.27 7.16 1.62
C ASP A 284 2.74 7.31 0.19
N TYR A 285 1.76 8.19 -0.02
CA TYR A 285 1.24 8.53 -1.35
C TYR A 285 2.30 9.18 -2.23
N MET A 286 3.02 10.18 -1.71
CA MET A 286 4.09 10.87 -2.45
C MET A 286 5.22 9.91 -2.82
N ALA A 287 5.64 9.03 -1.90
CA ALA A 287 6.63 8.00 -2.19
C ALA A 287 6.16 7.06 -3.31
N SER A 288 4.91 6.60 -3.25
CA SER A 288 4.33 5.72 -4.26
C SER A 288 4.24 6.35 -5.65
N ILE A 289 3.81 7.61 -5.72
CA ILE A 289 3.74 8.34 -6.98
C ILE A 289 5.15 8.61 -7.52
N PHE A 290 6.05 9.11 -6.67
CA PHE A 290 7.42 9.43 -7.05
C PHE A 290 8.19 8.22 -7.59
N SER A 291 8.07 7.05 -6.97
CA SER A 291 8.69 5.83 -7.49
C SER A 291 8.18 5.45 -8.88
N LYS A 292 6.88 5.65 -9.16
CA LYS A 292 6.34 5.40 -10.49
C LYS A 292 6.78 6.45 -11.52
N PHE A 293 6.99 7.70 -11.09
CA PHE A 293 7.61 8.73 -11.94
C PHE A 293 9.01 8.33 -12.37
N ILE A 294 9.83 7.82 -11.44
CA ILE A 294 11.16 7.29 -11.75
C ILE A 294 11.06 6.17 -12.79
N MET A 295 10.09 5.26 -12.65
CA MET A 295 9.89 4.17 -13.62
C MET A 295 9.49 4.66 -15.01
N ILE A 296 8.59 5.63 -15.09
CA ILE A 296 8.19 6.22 -16.39
C ILE A 296 9.38 6.93 -17.03
N PHE A 297 10.13 7.70 -16.25
CA PHE A 297 11.34 8.37 -16.74
C PHE A 297 12.36 7.34 -17.25
N PHE A 298 12.61 6.27 -16.49
CA PHE A 298 13.48 5.17 -16.91
C PHE A 298 13.04 4.56 -18.25
N LEU A 299 11.75 4.29 -18.43
CA LEU A 299 11.21 3.79 -19.70
C LEU A 299 11.36 4.79 -20.85
N MET A 300 11.24 6.09 -20.58
CA MET A 300 11.38 7.12 -21.62
C MET A 300 12.79 7.20 -22.19
N PHE A 301 13.81 6.96 -21.38
CA PHE A 301 15.22 7.09 -21.77
C PHE A 301 15.89 5.77 -22.18
N LEU A 302 15.43 4.62 -21.69
CA LEU A 302 16.11 3.34 -21.88
C LEU A 302 15.49 2.44 -22.98
N LEU A 303 14.24 2.71 -23.37
CA LEU A 303 13.47 1.97 -24.38
C LEU A 303 13.08 2.89 -25.54
#